data_AF-A0A1C7LPE6-F1
#
_entry.id   AF-A0A1C7LPE6-F1
#
_cell.length_a   1.000
_cell.length_b   1.000
_cell.length_c   1.000
_cell.angle_alpha   90.00
_cell.angle_beta   90.00
_cell.angle_gamma   90.00
#
_symmetry.space_group_name_H-M   'P 1'
#
loop_
_entity.id
_entity.type
_entity.pdbx_description
1 polymer ?
#
loop_
_entity_poly.entity_id
_entity_poly.type
_entity_poly.pdbx_seq_one_letter_code
_entity_poly.pdbx_strand_id
1 'polypeptide(L)'
;MNIYFNMKRAHEEIFRLNVEINRLFSSMVDEHFDFYRAIQQSYLTNPSLACELSSRWRYRNAINERIVHSLHKTSQLRGFTGNLSYGHRVGRDSQASIGLPLPSWVAATSQDGDAMDNDESDSNEEIIELSGEHGGDNLVEYIDNLGSRNIM
;
A
#
# COMPACT_ATOMS: atom_id res chain seq x y z
N MET A 1 15.53 -7.54 33.60
CA MET A 1 15.92 -6.17 33.24
C MET A 1 16.18 -6.10 31.73
N ASN A 2 15.10 -6.10 30.92
CA ASN A 2 15.16 -6.18 29.44
C ASN A 2 14.26 -5.12 28.75
N ILE A 3 13.37 -4.49 29.53
CA ILE A 3 12.36 -3.55 29.01
C ILE A 3 13.01 -2.27 28.48
N TYR A 4 14.06 -1.77 29.15
CA TYR A 4 14.78 -0.56 28.73
C TYR A 4 15.40 -0.71 27.32
N PHE A 5 16.08 -1.82 27.04
CA PHE A 5 16.69 -2.07 25.74
C PHE A 5 15.65 -2.32 24.66
N ASN A 6 14.57 -3.04 24.97
CA ASN A 6 13.44 -3.23 24.05
C ASN A 6 12.79 -1.89 23.69
N MET A 7 12.58 -1.02 24.68
CA MET A 7 12.01 0.30 24.46
C MET A 7 12.94 1.17 23.60
N LYS A 8 14.25 1.17 23.87
CA LYS A 8 15.22 1.89 23.04
C LYS A 8 15.21 1.39 21.59
N ARG A 9 15.23 0.07 21.39
CA ARG A 9 15.18 -0.55 20.06
C ARG A 9 13.88 -0.25 19.32
N ALA A 10 12.75 -0.20 20.03
CA ALA A 10 11.47 0.17 19.43
C ALA A 10 11.49 1.60 18.86
N HIS A 11 12.12 2.55 19.55
CA HIS A 11 12.27 3.92 19.04
C HIS A 11 13.14 3.98 17.78
N GLU A 12 14.26 3.25 17.78
CA GLU A 12 15.14 3.15 16.60
C GLU A 12 14.40 2.52 15.41
N GLU A 13 13.59 1.50 15.68
CA GLU A 13 12.80 0.81 14.66
C GLU A 13 11.72 1.72 14.06
N ILE A 14 11.02 2.52 14.88
CA ILE A 14 10.06 3.52 14.38
C ILE A 14 10.75 4.49 13.42
N PHE A 15 11.94 4.98 13.77
CA PHE A 15 12.69 5.88 12.91
C PHE A 15 13.09 5.23 11.58
N ARG A 16 13.51 3.95 11.62
CA ARG A 16 13.81 3.18 10.41
C ARG A 16 12.57 2.98 9.53
N LEU A 17 11.44 2.63 10.14
CA LEU A 17 10.19 2.40 9.44
C LEU A 17 9.69 3.67 8.73
N ASN A 18 9.86 4.86 9.31
CA ASN A 18 9.50 6.11 8.64
C ASN A 18 10.24 6.30 7.30
N VAL A 19 11.49 5.86 7.20
CA VAL A 19 12.24 5.89 5.94
C VAL A 19 11.74 4.80 4.99
N GLU A 20 11.52 3.60 5.51
CA GLU A 20 11.14 2.45 4.70
C GLU A 20 9.73 2.56 4.10
N ILE A 21 8.79 3.16 4.83
CA ILE A 21 7.43 3.45 4.34
C ILE A 21 7.48 4.30 3.06
N ASN A 22 8.29 5.36 3.06
CA ASN A 22 8.44 6.22 1.88
C ASN A 22 9.08 5.48 0.69
N ARG A 23 10.07 4.62 0.97
CA ARG A 23 10.71 3.79 -0.07
C ARG A 23 9.76 2.78 -0.66
N LEU A 24 9.00 2.11 0.19
CA LEU A 24 7.98 1.14 -0.20
C LEU A 24 6.92 1.82 -1.08
N PHE A 25 6.40 2.95 -0.62
CA PHE A 25 5.39 3.72 -1.37
C PHE A 25 5.92 4.19 -2.73
N SER A 26 7.16 4.69 -2.78
CA SER A 26 7.82 5.05 -4.03
C SER A 26 7.98 3.84 -4.96
N SER A 27 8.37 2.68 -4.43
CA SER A 27 8.51 1.46 -5.21
C SER A 27 7.19 0.96 -5.81
N MET A 28 6.07 1.13 -5.10
CA MET A 28 4.75 0.74 -5.61
C MET A 28 4.30 1.65 -6.77
N VAL A 29 4.55 2.96 -6.65
CA VAL A 29 4.22 3.94 -7.70
C VAL A 29 5.06 3.68 -8.95
N ASP A 30 6.36 3.43 -8.75
CA ASP A 30 7.29 3.04 -9.79
C ASP A 30 6.84 1.76 -10.53
N GLU A 31 6.48 0.72 -9.78
CA GLU A 31 5.98 -0.55 -10.34
C GLU A 31 4.71 -0.33 -11.18
N HIS A 32 3.79 0.51 -10.72
CA HIS A 32 2.58 0.86 -11.48
C HIS A 32 2.93 1.49 -12.83
N PHE A 33 3.85 2.45 -12.87
CA PHE A 33 4.27 3.05 -14.14
C PHE A 33 4.97 2.06 -15.07
N ASP A 34 5.76 1.13 -14.53
CA ASP A 34 6.43 0.09 -15.30
C ASP A 34 5.42 -0.85 -15.97
N PHE A 35 4.38 -1.27 -15.24
CA PHE A 35 3.30 -2.06 -15.82
C PHE A 35 2.55 -1.33 -16.92
N TYR A 36 2.15 -0.07 -16.70
CA TYR A 36 1.45 0.72 -17.71
C TYR A 36 2.25 0.84 -19.01
N ARG A 37 3.53 1.14 -18.89
CA ARG A 37 4.43 1.25 -20.04
C ARG A 37 4.59 -0.09 -20.76
N ALA A 38 4.81 -1.17 -20.02
CA ALA A 38 4.97 -2.51 -20.60
C ALA A 38 3.69 -2.97 -21.32
N ILE A 39 2.51 -2.69 -20.75
CA ILE A 39 1.22 -2.99 -21.38
C ILE A 39 1.06 -2.17 -22.67
N GLN A 40 1.32 -0.86 -22.66
CA GLN A 40 1.21 -0.01 -23.84
C GLN A 40 2.15 -0.46 -24.97
N GLN A 41 3.39 -0.83 -24.64
CA GLN A 41 4.36 -1.31 -25.62
C GLN A 41 3.99 -2.68 -26.19
N SER A 42 3.53 -3.59 -25.33
CA SER A 42 3.15 -4.95 -25.76
C SER A 42 1.80 -5.00 -26.47
N TYR A 43 0.91 -4.03 -26.26
CA TYR A 43 -0.44 -4.06 -26.84
C TYR A 43 -0.44 -4.18 -28.37
N LEU A 44 0.45 -3.47 -29.05
CA LEU A 44 0.56 -3.50 -30.51
C LEU A 44 1.39 -4.69 -31.04
N THR A 45 2.40 -5.13 -30.29
CA THR A 45 3.32 -6.18 -30.75
C THR A 45 2.86 -7.58 -30.38
N ASN A 46 2.32 -7.76 -29.18
CA ASN A 46 1.90 -9.05 -28.64
C ASN A 46 0.71 -8.88 -27.66
N PRO A 47 -0.53 -8.98 -28.16
CA PRO A 47 -1.72 -8.75 -27.34
C PRO A 47 -1.94 -9.80 -26.25
N SER A 48 -1.45 -11.04 -26.42
CA SER A 48 -1.59 -12.05 -25.35
C SER A 48 -0.69 -11.72 -24.16
N LEU A 49 0.53 -11.23 -24.42
CA LEU A 49 1.42 -10.74 -23.36
C LEU A 49 0.82 -9.51 -22.67
N ALA A 50 0.22 -8.58 -23.41
CA ALA A 50 -0.43 -7.41 -22.84
C ALA A 50 -1.61 -7.80 -21.92
N CYS A 51 -2.37 -8.82 -22.28
CA CYS A 51 -3.45 -9.37 -21.45
C CYS A 51 -2.92 -9.93 -20.12
N GLU A 52 -1.88 -10.76 -20.16
CA GLU A 52 -1.24 -11.32 -18.97
C GLU A 52 -0.64 -10.24 -18.06
N LEU A 53 0.04 -9.24 -18.65
CA LEU A 53 0.57 -8.10 -17.91
C LEU A 53 -0.55 -7.29 -17.24
N SER A 54 -1.67 -7.09 -17.92
CA SER A 54 -2.84 -6.40 -17.36
C SER A 54 -3.45 -7.16 -16.19
N SER A 55 -3.56 -8.49 -16.28
CA SER A 55 -4.04 -9.33 -15.19
C SER A 55 -3.12 -9.27 -13.97
N ARG A 56 -1.80 -9.37 -14.18
CA ARG A 56 -0.81 -9.22 -13.10
C ARG A 56 -0.81 -7.84 -12.47
N TRP A 57 -0.93 -6.79 -13.29
CA TRP A 57 -1.03 -5.42 -12.82
C TRP A 57 -2.26 -5.23 -11.93
N ARG A 58 -3.44 -5.72 -12.33
CA ARG A 58 -4.67 -5.64 -11.51
C ARG A 58 -4.49 -6.29 -10.14
N TYR A 59 -3.91 -7.48 -10.11
CA TYR A 59 -3.63 -8.19 -8.86
C TYR A 59 -2.68 -7.39 -7.95
N ARG A 60 -1.57 -6.88 -8.51
CA ARG A 60 -0.63 -6.03 -7.76
C ARG A 60 -1.26 -4.74 -7.28
N ASN A 61 -2.09 -4.10 -8.12
CA ASN A 61 -2.77 -2.86 -7.77
C ASN A 61 -3.72 -3.05 -6.57
N ALA A 62 -4.47 -4.16 -6.51
CA ALA A 62 -5.33 -4.48 -5.37
C ALA A 62 -4.54 -4.72 -4.07
N ILE A 63 -3.35 -5.34 -4.16
CA ILE A 63 -2.47 -5.50 -2.99
C ILE A 63 -1.93 -4.15 -2.53
N ASN A 64 -1.43 -3.34 -3.47
CA ASN A 64 -0.87 -2.03 -3.17
C ASN A 64 -1.92 -1.11 -2.54
N GLU A 65 -3.16 -1.13 -3.03
CA GLU A 65 -4.29 -0.41 -2.43
C GLU A 65 -4.49 -0.77 -0.95
N ARG A 66 -4.48 -2.06 -0.60
CA ARG A 66 -4.65 -2.51 0.79
C ARG A 66 -3.46 -2.12 1.68
N ILE A 67 -2.25 -2.17 1.15
CA ILE A 67 -1.06 -1.75 1.88
C ILE A 67 -1.15 -0.24 2.15
N VAL A 68 -1.52 0.55 1.15
CA VAL A 68 -1.62 2.00 1.26
C VAL A 68 -2.74 2.42 2.21
N HIS A 69 -3.87 1.71 2.21
CA HIS A 69 -4.92 1.89 3.20
C HIS A 69 -4.41 1.65 4.63
N SER A 70 -3.61 0.59 4.83
CA SER A 70 -3.01 0.29 6.13
C SER A 70 -2.01 1.37 6.54
N LEU A 71 -1.19 1.84 5.60
CA LEU A 71 -0.25 2.94 5.83
C LEU A 71 -0.97 4.23 6.20
N HIS A 72 -2.06 4.58 5.51
CA HIS A 72 -2.90 5.73 5.84
C HIS A 72 -3.50 5.60 7.24
N LYS A 73 -4.09 4.46 7.59
CA LYS A 73 -4.55 4.20 8.96
C LYS A 73 -3.43 4.39 9.99
N THR A 74 -2.21 3.92 9.71
CA THR A 74 -1.08 4.12 10.62
C THR A 74 -0.63 5.57 10.72
N SER A 75 -0.75 6.37 9.66
CA SER A 75 -0.42 7.79 9.72
C SER A 75 -1.40 8.60 10.57
N GLN A 76 -2.63 8.12 10.74
CA GLN A 76 -3.64 8.74 11.61
C GLN A 76 -3.44 8.41 13.11
N LEU A 77 -2.50 7.51 13.45
CA LEU A 77 -2.24 7.18 14.86
C LEU A 77 -1.55 8.34 15.58
N ARG A 78 -1.98 8.59 16.83
CA ARG A 78 -1.34 9.59 17.69
C ARG A 78 0.13 9.23 17.92
N GLY A 79 1.03 10.16 17.59
CA GLY A 79 2.47 9.97 17.74
C GLY A 79 3.15 9.41 16.49
N PHE A 80 2.43 9.27 15.37
CA PHE A 80 3.06 9.08 14.07
C PHE A 80 3.96 10.28 13.73
N THR A 81 5.18 9.98 13.28
CA THR A 81 6.21 10.98 12.95
C THR A 81 6.73 10.85 11.52
N GLY A 82 6.18 9.89 10.76
CA GLY A 82 6.54 9.67 9.37
C GLY A 82 5.83 10.62 8.43
N ASN A 83 6.09 10.44 7.14
CA ASN A 83 5.37 11.09 6.05
C ASN A 83 4.97 10.01 5.04
N LEU A 84 3.78 10.15 4.45
CA LEU A 84 3.31 9.34 3.34
C LEU A 84 3.46 10.13 2.04
N SER A 85 4.69 10.20 1.55
CA SER A 85 5.00 10.86 0.28
C SER A 85 5.81 9.92 -0.59
N TYR A 86 5.49 9.87 -1.90
CA TYR A 86 6.36 9.15 -2.82
C TYR A 86 7.47 10.10 -3.30
N GLY A 87 8.69 9.58 -3.33
CA GLY A 87 9.87 10.29 -3.81
C GLY A 87 10.19 9.96 -5.26
N HIS A 88 11.33 10.48 -5.72
CA HIS A 88 11.90 10.12 -7.02
C HIS A 88 13.11 9.20 -6.85
N ARG A 89 13.09 8.04 -7.54
CA ARG A 89 14.21 7.09 -7.49
C ARG A 89 15.37 7.58 -8.36
N VAL A 90 16.55 7.72 -7.74
CA VAL A 90 17.77 8.11 -8.46
C VAL A 90 18.10 7.08 -9.54
N GLY A 91 18.38 7.56 -10.76
CA GLY A 91 18.70 6.73 -11.92
C GLY A 91 17.47 6.24 -12.71
N ARG A 92 16.25 6.66 -12.33
CA ARG A 92 15.04 6.44 -13.12
C ARG A 92 14.77 7.66 -14.00
N ASP A 93 14.35 7.44 -15.24
CA ASP A 93 13.96 8.52 -16.15
C ASP A 93 12.72 9.24 -15.60
N SER A 94 12.87 10.48 -15.12
CA SER A 94 11.76 11.29 -14.59
C SER A 94 10.69 11.59 -15.65
N GLN A 95 11.04 11.46 -16.93
CA GLN A 95 10.11 11.60 -18.05
C GLN A 95 9.23 10.36 -18.28
N ALA A 96 9.61 9.20 -17.73
CA ALA A 96 8.88 7.95 -17.94
C ALA A 96 7.52 7.89 -17.22
N SER A 97 7.30 8.75 -16.22
CA SER A 97 6.02 8.89 -15.50
C SER A 97 5.13 10.00 -16.06
N ILE A 98 5.62 10.80 -17.01
CA ILE A 98 4.89 11.97 -17.53
C ILE A 98 3.75 11.50 -18.44
N GLY A 99 2.53 11.92 -18.09
CA GLY A 99 1.31 11.59 -18.85
C GLY A 99 0.70 10.23 -18.50
N LEU A 100 1.27 9.48 -17.55
CA LEU A 100 0.64 8.26 -17.03
C LEU A 100 -0.34 8.60 -15.90
N PRO A 101 -1.49 7.90 -15.83
CA PRO A 101 -2.43 8.12 -14.75
C PRO A 101 -1.83 7.65 -13.42
N LEU A 102 -1.99 8.47 -12.38
CA LEU A 102 -1.65 8.07 -11.03
C LEU A 102 -2.57 6.93 -10.57
N PRO A 103 -2.06 5.99 -9.75
CA PRO A 103 -2.91 5.00 -9.11
C PRO A 103 -3.97 5.67 -8.22
N SER A 104 -5.18 5.09 -8.16
CA SER A 104 -6.29 5.59 -7.34
C SER A 104 -5.92 5.70 -5.86
N TRP A 105 -5.17 4.73 -5.34
CA TRP A 105 -4.74 4.69 -3.94
C TRP A 105 -3.70 5.77 -3.59
N VAL A 106 -2.99 6.36 -4.58
CA VAL A 106 -2.12 7.52 -4.31
C VAL A 106 -2.98 8.75 -4.06
N ALA A 107 -4.01 8.96 -4.87
CA ALA A 107 -4.90 10.13 -4.73
C ALA A 107 -5.62 10.15 -3.37
N ALA A 108 -6.03 8.98 -2.86
CA ALA A 108 -6.68 8.85 -1.56
C ALA A 108 -5.83 9.36 -0.39
N THR A 109 -4.49 9.30 -0.49
CA THR A 109 -3.60 9.80 0.57
C THR A 109 -3.44 11.32 0.60
N SER A 110 -3.86 12.03 -0.45
CA SER A 110 -3.67 13.48 -0.59
C SER A 110 -4.91 14.32 -0.22
N GLN A 111 -6.06 13.68 0.05
CA GLN A 111 -7.35 14.38 0.19
C GLN A 111 -7.69 14.88 1.61
N ASP A 112 -6.87 14.63 2.62
CA ASP A 112 -7.15 15.04 4.02
C ASP A 112 -6.80 16.51 4.33
N GLY A 113 -6.87 17.41 3.34
CA GLY A 113 -6.52 18.83 3.49
C GLY A 113 -7.69 19.80 3.69
N ASP A 114 -8.91 19.46 3.28
CA ASP A 114 -10.08 20.36 3.42
C ASP A 114 -11.38 19.60 3.08
N ALA A 115 -12.02 19.03 4.09
CA ALA A 115 -13.44 18.67 4.05
C ALA A 115 -13.97 18.54 5.49
N MET A 116 -14.21 19.68 6.14
CA MET A 116 -15.28 19.76 7.13
C MET A 116 -16.59 19.63 6.36
N ASP A 117 -17.15 18.43 6.26
CA ASP A 117 -18.60 18.29 6.21
C ASP A 117 -19.04 16.99 6.87
N ASN A 118 -20.14 17.15 7.58
CA ASN A 118 -20.69 16.30 8.61
C ASN A 118 -21.54 15.19 7.97
N ASP A 119 -21.23 13.92 8.18
CA ASP A 119 -22.22 12.86 7.98
C ASP A 119 -22.02 11.73 8.99
N GLU A 120 -22.96 11.62 9.93
CA GLU A 120 -23.09 10.48 10.83
C GLU A 120 -23.48 9.25 10.01
N SER A 121 -22.59 8.28 9.94
CA SER A 121 -22.93 6.93 9.51
C SER A 121 -22.56 5.96 10.62
N ASP A 122 -23.55 5.67 11.47
CA ASP A 122 -23.55 4.56 12.41
C ASP A 122 -23.30 3.25 11.66
N SER A 123 -22.17 2.60 11.94
CA SER A 123 -21.85 1.26 11.49
C SER A 123 -21.15 0.53 12.62
N ASN A 124 -21.93 -0.27 13.33
CA ASN A 124 -21.48 -1.21 14.35
C ASN A 124 -20.48 -2.21 13.74
N GLU A 125 -19.18 -1.92 13.79
CA GLU A 125 -18.14 -2.92 13.63
C GLU A 125 -17.94 -3.63 14.97
N GLU A 126 -18.43 -4.87 15.03
CA GLU A 126 -18.19 -5.82 16.11
C GLU A 126 -16.67 -6.08 16.24
N ILE A 127 -16.07 -5.49 17.26
CA ILE A 127 -14.67 -5.69 17.63
C ILE A 127 -14.50 -7.15 18.08
N ILE A 128 -13.91 -7.98 17.23
CA ILE A 128 -13.49 -9.33 17.62
C ILE A 128 -12.26 -9.20 18.54
N GLU A 129 -12.51 -9.28 19.83
CA GLU A 129 -11.52 -9.36 20.90
C GLU A 129 -10.79 -10.71 20.82
N LEU A 130 -9.65 -10.76 20.11
CA LEU A 130 -8.80 -11.95 20.05
C LEU A 130 -7.87 -12.01 21.28
N SER A 131 -8.41 -12.50 22.38
CA SER A 131 -7.62 -13.07 23.47
C SER A 131 -7.27 -14.52 23.14
N GLY A 132 -6.01 -14.80 22.78
CA GLY A 132 -5.52 -16.17 22.67
C GLY A 132 -4.26 -16.31 21.83
N GLU A 133 -3.17 -16.72 22.46
CA GLU A 133 -1.89 -17.11 21.85
C GLU A 133 -2.08 -18.21 20.80
N HIS A 134 -2.26 -17.87 19.51
CA HIS A 134 -2.01 -18.79 18.37
C HIS A 134 -1.82 -18.08 17.01
N GLY A 135 -1.40 -16.81 17.01
CA GLY A 135 -1.38 -15.91 15.84
C GLY A 135 -0.34 -16.16 14.73
N GLY A 136 0.17 -17.39 14.57
CA GLY A 136 1.13 -17.73 13.51
C GLY A 136 0.47 -18.33 12.27
N ASP A 137 -0.47 -19.26 12.47
CA ASP A 137 -0.98 -20.10 11.38
C ASP A 137 -2.11 -19.42 10.59
N ASN A 138 -2.82 -18.49 11.23
CA ASN A 138 -3.97 -17.81 10.65
C ASN A 138 -3.59 -16.71 9.63
N LEU A 139 -2.35 -16.22 9.68
CA LEU A 139 -1.88 -15.18 8.76
C LEU A 139 -1.51 -15.76 7.39
N VAL A 140 -1.02 -17.00 7.37
CA VAL A 140 -0.67 -17.73 6.14
C VAL A 140 -1.93 -18.13 5.38
N GLU A 141 -2.93 -18.68 6.08
CA GLU A 141 -4.22 -19.04 5.50
C GLU A 141 -5.00 -17.80 4.99
N TYR A 142 -4.84 -16.65 5.65
CA TYR A 142 -5.40 -15.39 5.18
C TYR A 142 -4.74 -14.86 3.89
N ILE A 143 -3.43 -15.03 3.76
CA ILE A 143 -2.69 -14.65 2.54
C ILE A 143 -3.04 -15.60 1.38
N ASP A 144 -3.20 -16.89 1.63
CA ASP A 144 -3.58 -17.85 0.58
C ASP A 144 -5.02 -17.65 0.08
N ASN A 145 -5.92 -17.15 0.94
CA ASN A 145 -7.30 -16.85 0.59
C ASN A 145 -7.50 -15.51 -0.17
N LEU A 146 -6.42 -14.78 -0.49
CA LEU A 146 -6.47 -13.51 -1.23
C LEU A 146 -7.02 -13.63 -2.67
N GLY A 147 -7.01 -14.82 -3.26
CA GLY A 147 -7.48 -15.08 -4.63
C GLY A 147 -8.86 -15.73 -4.75
N SER A 148 -9.42 -16.25 -3.66
CA SER A 148 -10.58 -17.16 -3.72
C SER A 148 -11.93 -16.48 -3.50
N ARG A 149 -11.96 -15.20 -3.09
CA ARG A 149 -13.20 -14.46 -2.80
C ARG A 149 -13.52 -13.43 -3.89
N ASN A 150 -13.66 -13.86 -5.14
CA ASN A 150 -14.40 -13.09 -6.14
C ASN A 150 -14.94 -13.97 -7.27
N ILE A 151 -15.78 -14.95 -6.93
CA ILE A 151 -16.73 -15.56 -7.87
C ILE A 151 -18.02 -15.87 -7.08
N MET A 152 -18.93 -14.90 -6.98
CA MET A 152 -20.37 -15.11 -7.17
C MET A 152 -21.07 -13.77 -7.40
#